data_AF-A0A940WLG7-F1
#
_entry.id   AF-A0A940WLG7-F1
#
_cell.length_a   1.000
_cell.length_b   1.000
_cell.length_c   1.000
_cell.angle_alpha   90.00
_cell.angle_beta   90.00
_cell.angle_gamma   90.00
#
_symmetry.space_group_name_H-M   'P 1'
#
loop_
_entity.id
_entity.type
_entity.pdbx_description
1 polymer ?
#
loop_
_entity_poly.entity_id
_entity_poly.type
_entity_poly.pdbx_seq_one_letter_code
_entity_poly.pdbx_strand_id
1 'polypeptide(L)'
;MRVIPAGARAGAPGNTPVRRRGYPPAPQERLGVNRVAETRRTGLRLPAQLPVEEWQRIGEQISLISDSSNWWLGDWLVYGQKEYPDRYRLAVQRTSLDLQTLRNYAWVAKKVDVSRRRPRLSLQHHAEVAALSADQQDWWLDQAEHEGWSRNELRRRIRADRTNGTDALSAEAVIRVQASVEQRSSWEDAAARADCDFTAWVVRTLDEAADRAART
;
A
#
# COMPACT_ATOMS: atom_id res chain seq x y z
N MET A 1 18.91 -70.62 23.45
CA MET A 1 20.32 -70.16 23.35
C MET A 1 20.38 -69.07 22.28
N ARG A 2 20.82 -67.85 22.65
CA ARG A 2 21.08 -66.61 21.83
C ARG A 2 19.86 -65.98 21.14
N VAL A 3 19.40 -64.73 21.35
CA VAL A 3 19.99 -63.38 21.59
C VAL A 3 20.66 -62.75 20.35
N ILE A 4 19.88 -61.91 19.60
CA ILE A 4 20.14 -60.55 19.00
C ILE A 4 21.31 -60.43 17.95
N PRO A 5 21.43 -59.44 17.00
CA PRO A 5 20.61 -58.26 16.59
C PRO A 5 20.38 -57.98 15.08
N ALA A 6 19.50 -56.99 14.86
CA ALA A 6 19.50 -55.82 13.96
C ALA A 6 20.59 -55.61 12.87
N GLY A 7 20.11 -55.12 11.71
CA GLY A 7 20.81 -54.27 10.74
C GLY A 7 19.78 -53.47 9.93
N ALA A 8 19.53 -52.19 10.28
CA ALA A 8 20.15 -51.01 9.68
C ALA A 8 19.76 -50.78 8.20
N ARG A 9 18.77 -49.91 7.96
CA ARG A 9 18.54 -49.26 6.65
C ARG A 9 19.17 -47.87 6.67
N ALA A 10 19.90 -47.60 5.60
CA ALA A 10 20.72 -46.42 5.35
C ALA A 10 19.92 -45.10 5.37
N GLY A 11 20.57 -44.06 5.91
CA GLY A 11 20.05 -42.70 6.02
C GLY A 11 20.02 -41.95 4.69
N ALA A 12 18.96 -41.16 4.51
CA ALA A 12 18.91 -40.05 3.58
C ALA A 12 19.60 -38.81 4.20
N PRO A 13 20.26 -37.94 3.42
CA PRO A 13 21.04 -36.83 3.94
C PRO A 13 20.13 -35.76 4.57
N GLY A 14 20.63 -35.21 5.68
CA GLY A 14 19.92 -34.28 6.55
C GLY A 14 19.54 -32.98 5.84
N ASN A 15 18.25 -32.69 5.86
CA ASN A 15 17.76 -31.33 5.71
C ASN A 15 17.60 -30.75 7.12
N THR A 16 18.60 -30.01 7.58
CA THR A 16 18.52 -29.28 8.84
C THR A 16 17.37 -28.28 8.75
N PRO A 17 16.29 -28.39 9.54
CA PRO A 17 15.26 -27.37 9.53
C PRO A 17 15.88 -26.11 10.12
N VAL A 18 16.10 -25.11 9.28
CA VAL A 18 16.34 -23.73 9.70
C VAL A 18 15.25 -23.41 10.71
N ARG A 19 15.65 -23.15 11.96
CA ARG A 19 14.75 -22.67 13.01
C ARG A 19 14.16 -21.34 12.52
N ARG A 20 13.03 -21.40 11.82
CA ARG A 20 12.17 -20.24 11.62
C ARG A 20 11.75 -19.82 13.02
N ARG A 21 12.23 -18.66 13.49
CA ARG A 21 11.64 -17.98 14.64
C ARG A 21 10.15 -17.90 14.33
N GLY A 22 9.36 -18.69 15.05
CA GLY A 22 7.91 -18.68 14.92
C GLY A 22 7.44 -17.27 15.23
N TYR A 23 6.89 -16.60 14.23
CA TYR A 23 6.14 -15.38 14.47
C TYR A 23 4.88 -15.80 15.24
N PRO A 24 4.51 -15.10 16.33
CA PRO A 24 3.27 -15.41 17.02
C PRO A 24 2.12 -15.35 16.01
N PRO A 25 1.20 -16.34 16.00
CA PRO A 25 0.05 -16.28 15.11
C PRO A 25 -0.69 -14.97 15.36
N ALA A 26 -1.08 -14.29 14.27
CA ALA A 26 -1.93 -13.12 14.36
C ALA A 26 -3.14 -13.45 15.25
N PRO A 27 -3.52 -12.60 16.22
CA PRO A 27 -4.61 -12.91 17.14
C PRO A 27 -5.86 -13.26 16.33
N GLN A 28 -6.34 -14.49 16.47
CA GLN A 28 -7.67 -14.88 16.03
C GLN A 28 -8.67 -14.28 17.03
N GLU A 29 -8.80 -12.96 17.03
CA GLU A 29 -9.65 -12.22 17.94
C GLU A 29 -11.11 -12.37 17.52
N ARG A 30 -11.81 -13.28 18.18
CA ARG A 30 -13.27 -13.18 18.27
C ARG A 30 -13.61 -11.83 18.89
N LEU A 31 -14.19 -10.94 18.09
CA LEU A 31 -14.62 -9.61 18.50
C LEU A 31 -15.83 -9.70 19.43
N GLY A 32 -15.54 -9.79 20.73
CA GLY A 32 -16.51 -9.57 21.79
C GLY A 32 -15.83 -8.72 22.85
N VAL A 33 -16.43 -7.58 23.20
CA VAL A 33 -16.03 -6.84 24.39
C VAL A 33 -16.14 -7.81 25.57
N ASN A 34 -15.05 -8.02 26.30
CA ASN A 34 -14.87 -9.02 27.36
C ASN A 34 -16.15 -9.26 28.20
N ARG A 35 -16.45 -10.52 28.60
CA ARG A 35 -17.68 -10.94 29.33
C ARG A 35 -17.98 -10.14 30.61
N VAL A 36 -17.00 -9.41 31.11
CA VAL A 36 -17.06 -8.59 32.33
C VAL A 36 -17.69 -7.20 32.08
N ALA A 37 -17.69 -6.71 30.85
CA ALA A 37 -18.27 -5.43 30.47
C ALA A 37 -19.70 -5.59 29.94
N GLU A 38 -20.67 -4.86 30.51
CA GLU A 38 -22.02 -4.81 29.97
C GLU A 38 -22.10 -3.67 28.94
N THR A 39 -22.15 -4.04 27.65
CA THR A 39 -22.29 -3.09 26.55
C THR A 39 -23.77 -2.84 26.23
N ARG A 40 -24.18 -1.57 26.21
CA ARG A 40 -25.48 -1.11 25.72
C ARG A 40 -25.27 -0.14 24.55
N ARG A 41 -26.31 0.11 23.75
CA ARG A 41 -26.25 1.04 22.61
C ARG A 41 -25.66 2.41 22.97
N THR A 42 -25.93 2.90 24.17
CA THR A 42 -25.55 4.25 24.63
C THR A 42 -24.65 4.26 25.86
N GLY A 43 -24.05 3.13 26.24
CA GLY A 43 -23.21 3.09 27.42
C GLY A 43 -22.44 1.80 27.64
N LEU A 44 -21.32 1.92 28.33
CA LEU A 44 -20.46 0.83 28.78
C LEU A 44 -20.47 0.81 30.30
N ARG A 45 -20.92 -0.28 30.92
CA ARG A 45 -20.84 -0.45 32.37
C ARG A 45 -19.70 -1.40 32.71
N LEU A 46 -18.77 -0.90 33.52
CA LEU A 46 -17.62 -1.64 34.02
C LEU A 46 -17.81 -1.93 35.52
N PRO A 47 -17.33 -3.08 36.03
CA PRO A 47 -17.42 -3.38 37.45
C PRO A 47 -16.57 -2.40 38.27
N ALA A 48 -16.94 -2.23 39.54
CA ALA A 48 -16.10 -1.54 40.51
C ALA A 48 -14.77 -2.31 40.67
N GLN A 49 -13.66 -1.57 40.83
CA GLN A 49 -12.31 -2.13 41.05
C GLN A 49 -11.75 -2.97 39.88
N LEU A 50 -12.10 -2.62 38.64
CA LEU A 50 -11.53 -3.25 37.44
C LEU A 50 -9.99 -3.05 37.39
N PRO A 51 -9.19 -4.13 37.26
CA PRO A 51 -7.75 -4.01 37.08
C PRO A 51 -7.38 -3.19 35.84
N VAL A 52 -6.28 -2.44 35.90
CA VAL A 52 -5.87 -1.53 34.82
C VAL A 52 -5.60 -2.26 33.51
N GLU A 53 -5.05 -3.47 33.58
CA GLU A 53 -4.76 -4.30 32.42
C GLU A 53 -6.04 -4.73 31.70
N GLU A 54 -7.12 -5.03 32.44
CA GLU A 54 -8.41 -5.35 31.82
C GLU A 54 -9.13 -4.12 31.30
N TRP A 55 -9.00 -2.99 31.98
CA TRP A 55 -9.49 -1.72 31.47
C TRP A 55 -8.84 -1.36 30.13
N GLN A 56 -7.51 -1.54 30.01
CA GLN A 56 -6.76 -1.34 28.76
C GLN A 56 -7.25 -2.27 27.65
N ARG A 57 -7.35 -3.57 27.92
CA ARG A 57 -7.83 -4.55 26.93
C ARG A 57 -9.25 -4.24 26.44
N ILE A 58 -10.15 -3.80 27.32
CA ILE A 58 -11.50 -3.38 26.91
C ILE A 58 -11.41 -2.16 25.98
N GLY A 59 -10.57 -1.17 26.29
CA GLY A 59 -10.31 -0.03 25.42
C GLY A 59 -9.77 -0.43 24.05
N GLU A 60 -8.80 -1.34 24.00
CA GLU A 60 -8.22 -1.90 22.78
C GLU A 60 -9.29 -2.62 21.93
N GLN A 61 -10.13 -3.44 22.55
CA GLN A 61 -11.23 -4.12 21.86
C GLN A 61 -12.27 -3.15 21.29
N ILE A 62 -12.62 -2.11 22.05
CA ILE A 62 -13.55 -1.08 21.56
C ILE A 62 -12.97 -0.36 20.35
N SER A 63 -11.69 0.03 20.42
CA SER A 63 -10.99 0.66 19.31
C SER A 63 -10.96 -0.26 18.08
N LEU A 64 -10.60 -1.52 18.27
CA LEU A 64 -10.53 -2.52 17.21
C LEU A 64 -11.89 -2.74 16.53
N ILE A 65 -12.98 -2.85 17.31
CA ILE A 65 -14.34 -3.00 16.76
C ILE A 65 -14.73 -1.73 15.99
N SER A 66 -14.46 -0.55 16.55
CA SER A 66 -14.74 0.72 15.88
C SER A 66 -14.01 0.83 14.54
N ASP A 67 -12.71 0.53 14.52
CA ASP A 67 -11.89 0.58 13.31
C ASP A 67 -12.30 -0.48 12.27
N SER A 68 -12.59 -1.71 12.74
CA SER A 68 -13.06 -2.81 11.89
C SER A 68 -14.43 -2.52 11.27
N SER A 69 -15.32 -1.84 12.00
CA SER A 69 -16.67 -1.51 11.51
C SER A 69 -16.64 -0.66 10.24
N ASN A 70 -15.64 0.20 10.07
CA ASN A 70 -15.46 0.99 8.86
C ASN A 70 -15.19 0.10 7.63
N TRP A 71 -14.39 -0.95 7.79
CA TRP A 71 -14.16 -1.95 6.74
C TRP A 71 -15.43 -2.73 6.41
N TRP A 72 -16.15 -3.20 7.43
CA TRP A 72 -17.38 -3.97 7.21
C TRP A 72 -18.45 -3.16 6.51
N LEU A 73 -18.60 -1.87 6.85
CA LEU A 73 -19.50 -0.96 6.15
C LEU A 73 -19.10 -0.80 4.68
N GLY A 74 -17.79 -0.68 4.40
CA GLY A 74 -17.27 -0.64 3.04
C GLY A 74 -17.56 -1.93 2.26
N ASP A 75 -17.21 -3.09 2.82
CA ASP A 75 -17.40 -4.40 2.21
C ASP A 75 -18.89 -4.69 1.96
N TRP A 76 -19.76 -4.35 2.92
CA TRP A 76 -21.22 -4.45 2.78
C TRP A 76 -21.77 -3.61 1.62
N LEU A 77 -21.27 -2.38 1.45
CA LEU A 77 -21.66 -1.50 0.33
C LEU A 77 -21.11 -1.97 -1.02
N VAL A 78 -19.91 -2.55 -1.03
CA VAL A 78 -19.30 -3.15 -2.24
C VAL A 78 -20.11 -4.36 -2.68
N TYR A 79 -20.49 -5.24 -1.74
CA TYR A 79 -21.38 -6.37 -2.02
C TYR A 79 -22.69 -5.91 -2.65
N GLY A 80 -23.35 -4.90 -2.05
CA GLY A 80 -24.61 -4.38 -2.56
C GLY A 80 -24.53 -3.71 -3.95
N GLN A 81 -23.34 -3.49 -4.51
CA GLN A 81 -23.18 -2.78 -5.79
C GLN A 81 -23.92 -3.46 -6.96
N LYS A 82 -23.95 -4.80 -6.99
CA LYS A 82 -24.59 -5.56 -8.07
C LYS A 82 -26.08 -5.80 -7.83
N GLU A 83 -26.45 -6.05 -6.58
CA GLU A 83 -27.79 -6.51 -6.20
C GLU A 83 -28.77 -5.36 -5.92
N TYR A 84 -28.26 -4.19 -5.49
CA TYR A 84 -29.09 -3.10 -4.98
C TYR A 84 -28.68 -1.74 -5.59
N PRO A 85 -29.34 -1.29 -6.67
CA PRO A 85 -29.11 0.02 -7.28
C PRO A 85 -29.26 1.17 -6.26
N ASP A 86 -30.22 1.06 -5.35
CA ASP A 86 -30.57 2.04 -4.32
C ASP A 86 -29.75 1.93 -3.02
N ARG A 87 -28.69 1.10 -2.98
CA ARG A 87 -27.96 0.75 -1.74
C ARG A 87 -27.53 1.94 -0.90
N TYR A 88 -27.10 3.04 -1.52
CA TYR A 88 -26.64 4.22 -0.79
C TYR A 88 -27.80 4.95 -0.10
N ARG A 89 -28.96 5.04 -0.75
CA ARG A 89 -30.17 5.60 -0.14
C ARG A 89 -30.60 4.74 1.06
N LEU A 90 -30.61 3.43 0.89
CA LEU A 90 -30.93 2.48 1.97
C LEU A 90 -29.91 2.55 3.11
N ALA A 91 -28.61 2.64 2.80
CA ALA A 91 -27.55 2.73 3.78
C ALA A 91 -27.62 4.01 4.61
N VAL A 92 -27.85 5.18 3.99
CA VAL A 92 -28.04 6.44 4.73
C VAL A 92 -29.29 6.40 5.62
N GLN A 93 -30.35 5.70 5.22
CA GLN A 93 -31.55 5.54 6.05
C GLN A 93 -31.36 4.57 7.23
N ARG A 94 -30.44 3.62 7.10
CA ARG A 94 -30.21 2.54 8.09
C ARG A 94 -29.00 2.79 8.98
N THR A 95 -28.11 3.68 8.57
CA THR A 95 -26.93 4.11 9.32
C THR A 95 -27.09 5.57 9.72
N SER A 96 -26.37 6.02 10.74
CA SER A 96 -26.29 7.45 11.08
C SER A 96 -25.14 8.15 10.36
N LEU A 97 -24.65 7.57 9.26
CA LEU A 97 -23.51 8.06 8.49
C LEU A 97 -23.99 8.81 7.24
N ASP A 98 -23.25 9.85 6.88
CA ASP A 98 -23.51 10.59 5.65
C ASP A 98 -23.06 9.81 4.40
N LEU A 99 -23.60 10.22 3.27
CA LEU A 99 -23.34 9.58 1.98
C LEU A 99 -21.87 9.63 1.56
N GLN A 100 -21.15 10.70 1.87
CA GLN A 100 -19.75 10.88 1.48
C GLN A 100 -18.86 9.90 2.26
N THR A 101 -19.10 9.76 3.57
CA THR A 101 -18.40 8.79 4.42
C THR A 101 -18.61 7.35 3.91
N LEU A 102 -19.86 6.98 3.62
CA LEU A 102 -20.19 5.65 3.09
C LEU A 102 -19.52 5.38 1.73
N ARG A 103 -19.53 6.37 0.83
CA ARG A 103 -18.84 6.27 -0.47
C ARG A 103 -17.33 6.11 -0.31
N ASN A 104 -16.72 6.85 0.62
CA ASN A 104 -15.30 6.73 0.91
C ASN A 104 -14.97 5.32 1.40
N TYR A 105 -15.71 4.78 2.36
CA TYR A 105 -15.47 3.42 2.87
C TYR A 105 -15.62 2.37 1.78
N ALA A 106 -16.67 2.45 0.97
CA ALA A 106 -16.88 1.54 -0.14
C ALA A 106 -15.78 1.65 -1.20
N TRP A 107 -15.30 2.86 -1.49
CA TRP A 107 -14.22 3.09 -2.43
C TRP A 107 -12.89 2.47 -1.95
N VAL A 108 -12.51 2.68 -0.69
CA VAL A 108 -11.31 2.08 -0.10
C VAL A 108 -11.41 0.56 -0.08
N ALA A 109 -12.54 0.01 0.40
CA ALA A 109 -12.81 -1.43 0.44
C ALA A 109 -12.70 -2.09 -0.93
N LYS A 110 -13.16 -1.39 -1.99
CA LYS A 110 -13.07 -1.85 -3.37
C LYS A 110 -11.66 -1.77 -3.95
N LYS A 111 -10.88 -0.75 -3.56
CA LYS A 111 -9.55 -0.48 -4.12
C LYS A 111 -8.44 -1.27 -3.43
N VAL A 112 -8.63 -1.60 -2.16
CA VAL A 112 -7.66 -2.32 -1.34
C VAL A 112 -8.24 -3.69 -0.98
N ASP A 113 -7.76 -4.71 -1.67
CA ASP A 113 -8.14 -6.11 -1.45
C ASP A 113 -7.87 -6.54 0.00
N VAL A 114 -8.68 -7.47 0.52
CA VAL A 114 -8.56 -8.00 1.88
C VAL A 114 -7.15 -8.52 2.18
N SER A 115 -6.49 -9.15 1.20
CA SER A 115 -5.10 -9.64 1.35
C SER A 115 -4.06 -8.52 1.56
N ARG A 116 -4.39 -7.28 1.19
CA ARG A 116 -3.51 -6.12 1.35
C ARG A 116 -3.78 -5.31 2.61
N ARG A 117 -4.84 -5.63 3.36
CA ARG A 117 -5.21 -4.87 4.56
C ARG A 117 -4.27 -5.23 5.70
N ARG A 118 -3.51 -4.26 6.20
CA ARG A 118 -2.63 -4.44 7.36
C ARG A 118 -3.45 -4.26 8.64
N PRO A 119 -3.52 -5.27 9.55
CA PRO A 119 -4.41 -5.24 10.70
C PRO A 119 -4.04 -4.15 11.72
N ARG A 120 -2.78 -3.68 11.72
CA ARG A 120 -2.32 -2.59 12.59
C ARG A 120 -2.60 -1.20 12.02
N LEU A 121 -3.08 -1.10 10.78
CA LEU A 121 -3.34 0.16 10.10
C LEU A 121 -4.84 0.38 9.94
N SER A 122 -5.30 1.60 10.28
CA SER A 122 -6.70 1.96 10.13
C SER A 122 -7.14 2.06 8.66
N LEU A 123 -8.45 2.04 8.38
CA LEU A 123 -8.99 2.25 7.03
C LEU A 123 -8.48 3.55 6.39
N GLN A 124 -8.24 4.60 7.19
CA GLN A 124 -7.74 5.87 6.66
C GLN A 124 -6.29 5.79 6.16
N HIS A 125 -5.44 4.93 6.72
CA HIS A 125 -4.10 4.69 6.14
C HIS A 125 -4.24 4.09 4.75
N HIS A 126 -5.14 3.13 4.60
CA HIS A 126 -5.45 2.48 3.34
C HIS A 126 -6.08 3.45 2.33
N ALA A 127 -6.86 4.42 2.80
CA ALA A 127 -7.39 5.49 1.95
C ALA A 127 -6.31 6.34 1.27
N GLU A 128 -5.15 6.56 1.93
CA GLU A 128 -4.05 7.33 1.33
C GLU A 128 -3.41 6.62 0.14
N VAL A 129 -3.40 5.29 0.15
CA VAL A 129 -2.78 4.46 -0.89
C VAL A 129 -3.78 3.93 -1.92
N ALA A 130 -5.09 4.01 -1.67
CA ALA A 130 -6.12 3.38 -2.49
C ALA A 130 -6.15 3.82 -3.98
N ALA A 131 -5.56 4.98 -4.30
CA ALA A 131 -5.42 5.45 -5.68
C ALA A 131 -4.12 4.99 -6.37
N LEU A 132 -3.19 4.39 -5.64
CA LEU A 132 -1.89 3.92 -6.15
C LEU A 132 -2.02 2.52 -6.78
N SER A 133 -0.98 2.11 -7.52
CA SER A 133 -0.88 0.73 -8.04
C SER A 133 -0.81 -0.29 -6.91
N ALA A 134 -1.11 -1.56 -7.19
CA ALA A 134 -1.08 -2.62 -6.19
C ALA A 134 0.29 -2.74 -5.50
N ASP A 135 1.38 -2.67 -6.27
CA ASP A 135 2.74 -2.77 -5.73
C ASP A 135 3.08 -1.56 -4.84
N GLN A 136 2.65 -0.36 -5.23
CA GLN A 136 2.82 0.84 -4.42
C GLN A 136 1.98 0.77 -3.14
N GLN A 137 0.76 0.23 -3.19
CA GLN A 137 -0.06 0.02 -2.00
C GLN A 137 0.66 -0.88 -1.00
N ASP A 138 1.13 -2.04 -1.45
CA ASP A 138 1.83 -3.00 -0.58
C ASP A 138 3.08 -2.37 0.03
N TRP A 139 3.91 -1.72 -0.78
CA TRP A 139 5.13 -1.06 -0.30
C TRP A 139 4.84 0.01 0.75
N TRP A 140 3.92 0.94 0.47
CA TRP A 140 3.61 2.04 1.38
C TRP A 140 2.96 1.57 2.68
N LEU A 141 2.11 0.54 2.62
CA LEU A 141 1.48 -0.04 3.80
C LEU A 141 2.48 -0.82 4.67
N ASP A 142 3.39 -1.57 4.06
CA ASP A 142 4.44 -2.27 4.78
C ASP A 142 5.36 -1.29 5.53
N GLN A 143 5.76 -0.21 4.86
CA GLN A 143 6.57 0.83 5.50
C GLN A 143 5.81 1.53 6.64
N ALA A 144 4.53 1.87 6.43
CA ALA A 144 3.73 2.51 7.46
C ALA A 144 3.54 1.62 8.70
N GLU A 145 3.31 0.31 8.51
CA GLU A 145 3.17 -0.65 9.61
C GLU A 145 4.50 -0.88 10.32
N HIS A 146 5.61 -1.02 9.59
CA HIS A 146 6.93 -1.27 10.15
C HIS A 146 7.44 -0.07 10.97
N GLU A 147 7.30 1.13 10.43
CA GLU A 147 7.82 2.37 11.03
C GLU A 147 6.81 3.07 11.96
N GLY A 148 5.61 2.53 12.10
CA GLY A 148 4.55 3.10 12.94
C GLY A 148 4.10 4.48 12.49
N TRP A 149 4.03 4.74 11.18
CA TRP A 149 3.63 6.04 10.66
C TRP A 149 2.17 6.33 10.94
N SER A 150 1.88 7.57 11.35
CA SER A 150 0.52 8.08 11.31
C SER A 150 0.03 8.22 9.86
N ARG A 151 -1.29 8.24 9.66
CA ARG A 151 -1.92 8.54 8.37
C ARG A 151 -1.39 9.83 7.72
N ASN A 152 -1.15 10.87 8.52
CA ASN A 152 -0.65 12.15 8.03
C ASN A 152 0.81 12.05 7.58
N GLU A 153 1.61 11.25 8.29
CA GLU A 153 3.00 10.96 7.91
C GLU A 153 3.05 10.18 6.59
N LEU A 154 2.26 9.11 6.48
CA LEU A 154 2.13 8.33 5.26
C LEU A 154 1.74 9.21 4.07
N ARG A 155 0.71 10.03 4.22
CA ARG A 155 0.27 11.00 3.20
C ARG A 155 1.40 11.95 2.79
N ARG A 156 2.16 12.48 3.76
CA ARG A 156 3.27 13.40 3.48
C ARG A 156 4.36 12.71 2.65
N ARG A 157 4.72 11.49 3.01
CA ARG A 157 5.76 10.72 2.29
C ARG A 157 5.33 10.33 0.88
N ILE A 158 4.09 9.88 0.69
CA ILE A 158 3.53 9.59 -0.65
C ILE A 158 3.59 10.83 -1.55
N ARG A 159 3.29 12.01 -1.01
CA ARG A 159 3.36 13.27 -1.78
C ARG A 159 4.79 13.62 -2.15
N ALA A 160 5.73 13.50 -1.22
CA ALA A 160 7.14 13.77 -1.48
C ALA A 160 7.73 12.82 -2.54
N ASP A 161 7.38 11.54 -2.49
CA ASP A 161 7.78 10.55 -3.50
C ASP A 161 7.25 10.90 -4.89
N ARG A 162 5.99 11.34 -4.98
CA ARG A 162 5.42 11.81 -6.25
C ARG A 162 6.13 13.05 -6.79
N THR A 163 6.45 14.02 -5.94
CA THR A 163 7.19 15.22 -6.36
C THR A 163 8.59 14.83 -6.84
N ASN A 164 9.33 14.01 -6.08
CA ASN A 164 10.66 13.54 -6.48
C ASN A 164 10.63 12.70 -7.76
N GLY A 165 9.62 11.85 -7.94
CA GLY A 165 9.43 11.07 -9.16
C GLY A 165 9.03 11.94 -10.36
N THR A 166 8.29 13.03 -10.13
CA THR A 166 7.98 14.01 -11.17
C THR A 166 9.24 14.78 -11.54
N ASP A 167 10.00 15.29 -10.56
CA ASP A 167 11.26 16.00 -10.78
C ASP A 167 12.31 15.13 -11.50
N ALA A 168 12.34 13.82 -11.22
CA ALA A 168 13.20 12.88 -11.92
C ALA A 168 12.76 12.61 -13.38
N LEU A 169 11.45 12.66 -13.67
CA LEU A 169 10.89 12.49 -15.02
C LEU A 169 10.80 13.79 -15.83
N SER A 170 10.83 14.94 -15.15
CA SER A 170 10.82 16.29 -15.75
C SER A 170 12.19 16.98 -15.69
N ALA A 171 13.23 16.29 -15.25
CA ALA A 171 14.59 16.80 -15.37
C ALA A 171 14.96 16.88 -16.87
N GLU A 172 14.94 18.09 -17.43
CA GLU A 172 15.60 18.37 -18.71
C GLU A 172 17.05 17.89 -18.61
N ALA A 173 17.38 16.80 -19.30
CA ALA A 173 18.73 16.28 -19.36
C ALA A 173 19.60 17.23 -20.19
N VAL A 174 20.32 18.14 -19.54
CA VAL A 174 21.25 19.05 -20.21
C VAL A 174 22.50 18.27 -20.64
N ILE A 175 22.58 17.93 -21.93
CA ILE A 175 23.77 17.33 -22.54
C ILE A 175 24.76 18.46 -22.88
N ARG A 176 25.94 18.46 -22.24
CA ARG A 176 27.03 19.38 -22.58
C ARG A 176 28.00 18.69 -23.53
N VAL A 177 28.09 19.22 -24.75
CA VAL A 177 29.05 18.75 -25.76
C VAL A 177 30.23 19.73 -25.80
N GLN A 178 31.46 19.21 -25.69
CA GLN A 178 32.66 19.98 -25.99
C GLN A 178 33.00 19.81 -27.47
N ALA A 179 33.03 20.91 -28.21
CA ALA A 179 33.34 20.94 -29.64
C ALA A 179 34.37 22.04 -29.93
N SER A 180 35.24 21.82 -30.91
CA SER A 180 36.14 22.85 -31.40
C SER A 180 35.38 23.96 -32.13
N VAL A 181 36.01 25.11 -32.36
CA VAL A 181 35.41 26.24 -33.08
C VAL A 181 35.05 25.82 -34.51
N GLU A 182 35.89 25.01 -35.15
CA GLU A 182 35.67 24.49 -36.50
C GLU A 182 34.49 23.51 -36.55
N GLN A 183 34.37 22.62 -35.55
CA GLN A 183 33.25 21.68 -35.46
C GLN A 183 31.93 22.42 -35.27
N ARG A 184 31.91 23.41 -34.38
CA ARG A 184 30.74 24.26 -34.15
C ARG A 184 30.34 25.00 -35.41
N SER A 185 31.27 25.66 -36.09
CA SER A 185 31.01 26.38 -37.35
C SER A 185 30.45 25.44 -38.42
N SER A 186 31.02 24.24 -38.57
CA SER A 186 30.53 23.26 -39.54
C SER A 186 29.11 22.78 -39.24
N TRP A 187 28.73 22.68 -37.96
CA TRP A 187 27.38 22.28 -37.56
C TRP A 187 26.38 23.43 -37.74
N GLU A 188 26.78 24.67 -37.44
CA GLU A 188 25.97 25.88 -37.70
C GLU A 188 25.70 26.05 -39.21
N ASP A 189 26.72 25.84 -40.06
CA ASP A 189 26.56 25.86 -41.52
C ASP A 189 25.67 24.72 -42.05
N ALA A 190 25.66 23.57 -41.37
CA ALA A 190 24.81 22.44 -41.73
C ALA A 190 23.35 22.68 -41.32
N ALA A 191 23.13 23.30 -40.15
CA ALA A 191 21.81 23.74 -39.71
C ALA A 191 21.22 24.80 -40.63
N ALA A 192 22.03 25.79 -41.03
CA ALA A 192 21.63 26.84 -41.98
C ALA A 192 21.26 26.26 -43.36
N ARG A 193 22.03 25.29 -43.87
CA ARG A 193 21.70 24.59 -45.13
C ARG A 193 20.42 23.76 -45.06
N ALA A 194 20.06 23.28 -43.86
CA ALA A 194 18.83 22.55 -43.61
C ALA A 194 17.65 23.45 -43.24
N ASP A 195 17.82 24.78 -43.32
CA ASP A 195 16.83 25.82 -43.02
C ASP A 195 16.10 25.62 -41.68
N CYS A 196 16.87 25.35 -40.63
CA CYS A 196 16.33 25.12 -39.29
C CYS A 196 17.24 25.67 -38.19
N ASP A 197 16.66 25.89 -37.02
CA ASP A 197 17.39 26.33 -35.83
C ASP A 197 18.51 25.32 -35.46
N PHE A 198 19.65 25.84 -35.00
CA PHE A 198 20.83 25.04 -34.68
C PHE A 198 20.54 23.97 -33.62
N THR A 199 19.81 24.32 -32.56
CA THR A 199 19.46 23.36 -31.50
C THR A 199 18.48 22.32 -32.03
N ALA A 200 17.47 22.73 -32.80
CA ALA A 200 16.55 21.81 -33.45
C ALA A 200 17.27 20.84 -34.40
N TRP A 201 18.27 21.33 -35.13
CA TRP A 201 19.10 20.53 -36.04
C TRP A 201 19.93 19.48 -35.28
N VAL A 202 20.56 19.86 -34.16
CA VAL A 202 21.36 18.95 -33.32
C VAL A 202 20.49 17.82 -32.77
N VAL A 203 19.33 18.16 -32.20
CA VAL A 203 18.40 17.15 -31.64
C VAL A 203 17.96 16.17 -32.73
N ARG A 204 17.47 16.68 -33.86
CA ARG A 204 17.03 15.83 -34.99
C ARG A 204 18.14 14.90 -35.48
N THR A 205 19.37 15.39 -35.55
CA THR A 205 20.52 14.61 -36.02
C THR A 205 20.89 13.48 -35.04
N LEU A 206 20.79 13.74 -33.72
CA LEU A 206 21.00 12.73 -32.69
C LEU A 206 19.91 11.66 -32.72
N ASP A 207 18.64 12.07 -32.88
CA ASP A 207 17.50 11.14 -32.99
C ASP A 207 17.63 10.22 -34.20
N GLU A 208 17.96 10.77 -35.37
CA GLU A 208 18.18 9.98 -36.58
C GLU A 208 19.36 9.00 -36.44
N ALA A 209 20.43 9.41 -35.74
CA ALA A 209 21.57 8.55 -35.48
C ALA A 209 21.21 7.40 -34.53
N ALA A 210 20.44 7.68 -33.48
CA ALA A 210 19.93 6.67 -32.55
C ALA A 210 19.01 5.67 -33.27
N ASP A 211 18.09 6.15 -34.10
CA ASP A 211 17.19 5.32 -34.88
C ASP A 211 17.91 4.43 -35.89
N ARG A 212 18.98 4.93 -36.52
CA ARG A 212 19.84 4.11 -37.40
C ARG A 212 20.55 3.00 -36.61
N ALA A 213 21.08 3.32 -35.44
CA ALA A 213 21.75 2.35 -34.58
C ALA A 213 20.80 1.27 -34.04
N ALA A 214 19.53 1.61 -33.76
CA ALA A 214 18.52 0.66 -33.26
C ALA A 214 17.99 -0.29 -34.35
N ARG A 215 18.16 0.03 -35.63
CA ARG A 215 17.75 -0.79 -36.77
C ARG A 215 18.84 -1.76 -37.26
N THR A 216 20.01 -1.75 -36.63
CA THR A 216 21.17 -2.59 -36.97
C THR A 216 21.34 -3.69 -35.93
#